data_AF-A0A452Y5K8-F1
#
_entry.id   AF-A0A452Y5K8-F1
#
_cell.length_a   1.000
_cell.length_b   1.000
_cell.length_c   1.000
_cell.angle_alpha   90.00
_cell.angle_beta   90.00
_cell.angle_gamma   90.00
#
_symmetry.space_group_name_H-M   'P 1'
#
loop_
_entity.id
_entity.type
_entity.pdbx_description
1 polymer ?
#
loop_
_entity_poly.entity_id
_entity_poly.type
_entity_poly.pdbx_seq_one_letter_code
_entity_poly.pdbx_strand_id
1 'polypeptide(L)'
;GDIRFGHGARVVAGWVSLAATNITLGKDAVIDTTALAGNPPDKTSGVPTGTYGDGGGHGGRGASCYVNKGQTQEDSWGGDTYAWSELKTPNSYGSKGGSTSVEKDYGGGGGGVVWLFADEIVMNGTVIADGGNGGTKGGGGSGGSIYLKAATMQGGGKISACGGNGLSGGGGGRVSIDVFSRHDDTHFFVHGNPIRASSWIVALLF
;
A
#
# COMPACT_ATOMS: atom_id res chain seq x y z
N GLY A 1 -19.84 14.45 14.06
CA GLY A 1 -19.05 15.70 13.89
C GLY A 1 -18.25 15.61 12.62
N ASP A 2 -17.74 16.74 12.10
CA ASP A 2 -17.12 16.79 10.76
C ASP A 2 -15.59 16.89 10.83
N ILE A 3 -14.90 16.19 9.92
CA ILE A 3 -13.47 16.38 9.65
C ILE A 3 -13.32 16.93 8.24
N ARG A 4 -12.70 18.11 8.12
CA ARG A 4 -12.47 18.77 6.83
C ARG A 4 -10.99 19.04 6.63
N PHE A 5 -10.40 18.36 5.65
CA PHE A 5 -9.09 18.71 5.12
C PHE A 5 -9.28 19.77 4.04
N GLY A 6 -8.90 21.01 4.36
CA GLY A 6 -8.94 22.12 3.42
C GLY A 6 -7.95 21.96 2.26
N HIS A 7 -7.96 22.92 1.34
CA HIS A 7 -7.06 22.92 0.19
C HIS A 7 -5.59 22.83 0.64
N GLY A 8 -4.85 21.86 0.07
CA GLY A 8 -3.44 21.63 0.38
C GLY A 8 -3.14 21.09 1.78
N ALA A 9 -4.15 20.74 2.59
CA ALA A 9 -3.94 20.16 3.90
C ALA A 9 -3.24 18.79 3.78
N ARG A 10 -2.25 18.53 4.64
CA ARG A 10 -1.45 17.30 4.57
C ARG A 10 -1.35 16.61 5.91
N VAL A 11 -1.66 15.32 5.93
CA VAL A 11 -1.44 14.41 7.06
C VAL A 11 -0.36 13.42 6.66
N VAL A 12 0.68 13.29 7.49
CA VAL A 12 1.79 12.37 7.25
C VAL A 12 2.01 11.53 8.51
N ALA A 13 1.77 10.23 8.43
CA ALA A 13 1.94 9.29 9.55
C ALA A 13 2.06 7.84 9.04
N GLY A 14 2.57 6.93 9.87
CA GLY A 14 2.57 5.50 9.53
C GLY A 14 1.17 4.87 9.58
N TRP A 15 0.33 5.31 10.52
CA TRP A 15 -1.06 4.89 10.64
C TRP A 15 -1.96 6.11 10.79
N VAL A 16 -2.97 6.22 9.94
CA VAL A 16 -4.02 7.24 10.00
C VAL A 16 -5.37 6.55 10.16
N SER A 17 -6.10 6.84 11.23
CA SER A 17 -7.46 6.34 11.44
C SER A 17 -8.36 7.51 11.82
N LEU A 18 -9.37 7.78 10.99
CA LEU A 18 -10.29 8.89 11.15
C LEU A 18 -11.71 8.37 11.19
N ALA A 19 -12.49 8.80 12.18
CA ALA A 19 -13.89 8.48 12.33
C ALA A 19 -14.69 9.77 12.53
N ALA A 20 -15.70 10.00 11.69
CA ALA A 20 -16.53 11.20 11.74
C ALA A 20 -17.93 10.92 11.19
N THR A 21 -18.83 11.89 11.24
CA THR A 21 -20.08 11.83 10.47
C THR A 21 -19.77 12.12 9.01
N ASN A 22 -19.01 13.20 8.76
CA ASN A 22 -18.58 13.60 7.43
C ASN A 22 -17.06 13.74 7.39
N ILE A 23 -16.42 13.13 6.39
CA ILE A 23 -15.02 13.33 6.08
C ILE A 23 -14.92 13.98 4.70
N THR A 24 -14.32 15.17 4.64
CA THR A 24 -14.07 15.87 3.37
C THR A 24 -12.57 16.00 3.15
N LEU A 25 -12.06 15.37 2.10
CA LEU A 25 -10.76 15.65 1.53
C LEU A 25 -10.94 16.66 0.39
N GLY A 26 -10.62 17.93 0.67
CA GLY A 26 -10.62 18.99 -0.33
C GLY A 26 -9.61 18.75 -1.45
N LYS A 27 -9.70 19.55 -2.52
CA LYS A 27 -8.77 19.48 -3.64
C LYS A 27 -7.33 19.68 -3.15
N ASP A 28 -6.42 18.83 -3.62
CA ASP A 28 -4.99 18.81 -3.26
C ASP A 28 -4.72 18.50 -1.78
N ALA A 29 -5.73 18.13 -0.99
CA ALA A 29 -5.51 17.56 0.34
C ALA A 29 -4.88 16.17 0.22
N VAL A 30 -3.95 15.83 1.11
CA VAL A 30 -3.23 14.55 1.06
C VAL A 30 -3.18 13.89 2.43
N ILE A 31 -3.59 12.63 2.49
CA ILE A 31 -3.25 11.70 3.58
C ILE A 31 -2.16 10.78 3.04
N ASP A 32 -0.97 10.85 3.62
CA ASP A 32 0.23 10.20 3.10
C ASP A 32 0.88 9.31 4.15
N THR A 33 0.96 8.02 3.83
CA THR A 33 1.62 7.01 4.66
C THR A 33 2.76 6.30 3.90
N THR A 34 3.26 6.94 2.84
CA THR A 34 4.24 6.36 1.91
C THR A 34 5.54 6.02 2.61
N ALA A 35 5.98 4.77 2.51
CA ALA A 35 7.22 4.28 3.13
C ALA A 35 7.29 4.45 4.67
N LEU A 36 6.15 4.72 5.33
CA LEU A 36 6.07 4.96 6.78
C LEU A 36 5.61 3.73 7.56
N ALA A 37 5.60 2.55 6.95
CA ALA A 37 5.46 1.30 7.70
C ALA A 37 6.66 1.09 8.62
N GLY A 38 6.39 0.52 9.80
CA GLY A 38 7.40 -0.15 10.59
C GLY A 38 7.72 -1.53 10.02
N ASN A 39 8.10 -2.45 10.91
CA ASN A 39 8.15 -3.87 10.53
C ASN A 39 6.72 -4.36 10.23
N PRO A 40 6.53 -5.20 9.20
CA PRO A 40 5.23 -5.84 9.00
C PRO A 40 4.92 -6.77 10.19
N PRO A 41 3.66 -7.22 10.35
CA PRO A 41 3.26 -8.07 11.47
C PRO A 41 4.17 -9.29 11.66
N ASP A 42 4.33 -9.70 12.92
CA ASP A 42 5.10 -10.90 13.26
C ASP A 42 4.55 -12.11 12.48
N LYS A 43 5.45 -12.94 11.95
CA LYS A 43 5.17 -14.15 11.14
C LYS A 43 4.73 -13.91 9.68
N THR A 44 4.88 -12.69 9.14
CA THR A 44 4.74 -12.48 7.69
C THR A 44 6.03 -12.88 6.95
N SER A 45 5.90 -13.54 5.80
CA SER A 45 7.03 -13.76 4.86
C SER A 45 7.13 -12.64 3.82
N GLY A 46 6.55 -11.47 4.13
CA GLY A 46 6.52 -10.33 3.23
C GLY A 46 7.85 -9.57 3.13
N VAL A 47 8.74 -9.71 4.13
CA VAL A 47 10.11 -9.17 4.04
C VAL A 47 10.99 -10.20 3.36
N PRO A 48 11.65 -9.88 2.24
CA PRO A 48 12.57 -10.79 1.59
C PRO A 48 13.78 -11.10 2.46
N THR A 49 14.35 -12.29 2.27
CA THR A 49 15.56 -12.71 3.00
C THR A 49 16.78 -12.74 2.09
N GLY A 50 17.98 -12.67 2.66
CA GLY A 50 19.23 -12.65 1.90
C GLY A 50 19.67 -11.26 1.46
N THR A 51 20.55 -11.20 0.46
CA THR A 51 21.21 -9.97 -0.01
C THR A 51 21.06 -9.74 -1.51
N TYR A 52 19.89 -10.08 -2.06
CA TYR A 52 19.63 -9.99 -3.50
C TYR A 52 18.86 -8.72 -3.91
N GLY A 53 18.49 -7.86 -2.95
CA GLY A 53 17.72 -6.65 -3.23
C GLY A 53 16.32 -6.94 -3.76
N ASP A 54 15.69 -7.99 -3.25
CA ASP A 54 14.33 -8.40 -3.64
C ASP A 54 13.27 -7.41 -3.14
N GLY A 55 12.11 -7.33 -3.79
CA GLY A 55 11.03 -6.43 -3.42
C GLY A 55 10.19 -6.98 -2.27
N GLY A 56 9.65 -6.11 -1.42
CA GLY A 56 8.71 -6.49 -0.36
C GLY A 56 7.38 -7.01 -0.94
N GLY A 57 6.74 -7.97 -0.28
CA GLY A 57 5.39 -8.46 -0.60
C GLY A 57 4.33 -7.91 0.36
N HIS A 58 3.06 -7.90 -0.04
CA HIS A 58 1.90 -7.63 0.84
C HIS A 58 0.57 -8.07 0.18
N GLY A 59 -0.09 -7.18 -0.57
CA GLY A 59 -1.24 -7.51 -1.41
C GLY A 59 -0.82 -8.28 -2.67
N GLY A 60 0.40 -8.03 -3.13
CA GLY A 60 1.10 -8.78 -4.17
C GLY A 60 2.41 -9.39 -3.68
N ARG A 61 2.97 -10.35 -4.42
CA ARG A 61 4.36 -10.75 -4.22
C ARG A 61 5.30 -9.65 -4.68
N GLY A 62 6.40 -9.45 -3.97
CA GLY A 62 7.49 -8.62 -4.46
C GLY A 62 8.28 -9.34 -5.56
N ALA A 63 8.90 -8.57 -6.45
CA ALA A 63 9.73 -9.14 -7.51
C ALA A 63 11.10 -9.60 -6.95
N SER A 64 11.74 -10.54 -7.64
CA SER A 64 13.16 -10.84 -7.45
C SER A 64 13.84 -10.88 -8.82
N CYS A 65 14.96 -10.16 -8.96
CA CYS A 65 15.82 -10.24 -10.14
C CYS A 65 16.89 -11.33 -10.01
N TYR A 66 16.94 -12.03 -8.88
CA TYR A 66 17.85 -13.13 -8.64
C TYR A 66 17.10 -14.46 -8.85
N VAL A 67 17.73 -15.43 -9.50
CA VAL A 67 17.14 -16.75 -9.74
C VAL A 67 18.10 -17.79 -9.20
N ASN A 68 17.64 -18.60 -8.22
CA ASN A 68 18.49 -19.67 -7.69
C ASN A 68 18.73 -20.75 -8.75
N LYS A 69 19.86 -21.45 -8.62
CA LYS A 69 20.21 -22.57 -9.49
C LYS A 69 19.12 -23.64 -9.45
N GLY A 70 18.51 -23.92 -10.60
CA GLY A 70 17.44 -24.93 -10.75
C GLY A 70 16.02 -24.38 -10.58
N GLN A 71 15.86 -23.07 -10.32
CA GLN A 71 14.57 -22.39 -10.39
C GLN A 71 14.41 -21.68 -11.74
N THR A 72 13.15 -21.48 -12.16
CA THR A 72 12.85 -20.54 -13.23
C THR A 72 12.67 -19.14 -12.64
N GLN A 73 12.69 -18.12 -13.50
CA GLN A 73 12.38 -16.74 -13.08
C GLN A 73 10.95 -16.61 -12.52
N GLU A 74 10.02 -17.50 -12.91
CA GLU A 74 8.63 -17.51 -12.44
C GLU A 74 8.51 -18.11 -11.03
N ASP A 75 9.48 -18.95 -10.65
CA ASP A 75 9.59 -19.55 -9.33
C ASP A 75 10.45 -18.72 -8.36
N SER A 76 10.88 -17.53 -8.79
CA SER A 76 11.64 -16.59 -7.96
C SER A 76 10.84 -15.33 -7.68
N TRP A 77 10.62 -15.06 -6.40
CA TRP A 77 9.94 -13.87 -5.91
C TRP A 77 10.64 -13.35 -4.66
N GLY A 78 10.38 -12.08 -4.35
CA GLY A 78 10.85 -11.46 -3.11
C GLY A 78 9.95 -11.83 -1.94
N GLY A 79 9.28 -10.84 -1.38
CA GLY A 79 8.37 -11.06 -0.27
C GLY A 79 7.06 -11.71 -0.70
N ASP A 80 6.53 -12.58 0.15
CA ASP A 80 5.22 -13.20 -0.05
C ASP A 80 4.06 -12.23 0.21
N THR A 81 2.91 -12.60 -0.34
CA THR A 81 1.61 -12.05 0.05
C THR A 81 1.18 -12.53 1.45
N TYR A 82 0.67 -11.63 2.28
CA TYR A 82 0.13 -11.94 3.61
C TYR A 82 -1.14 -11.13 3.90
N ALA A 83 -1.75 -11.30 5.08
CA ALA A 83 -3.01 -10.67 5.50
C ALA A 83 -4.24 -11.12 4.69
N TRP A 84 -4.28 -12.40 4.28
CA TRP A 84 -5.40 -13.00 3.55
C TRP A 84 -6.71 -13.00 4.34
N SER A 85 -6.65 -13.12 5.67
CA SER A 85 -7.82 -13.07 6.56
C SER A 85 -8.46 -11.69 6.67
N GLU A 86 -7.75 -10.64 6.25
CA GLU A 86 -8.13 -9.22 6.46
C GLU A 86 -8.51 -8.54 5.15
N LEU A 87 -8.79 -9.31 4.09
CA LEU A 87 -9.13 -8.77 2.76
C LEU A 87 -10.26 -7.74 2.79
N LYS A 88 -11.26 -7.93 3.65
CA LYS A 88 -12.42 -7.02 3.77
C LYS A 88 -12.10 -5.76 4.58
N THR A 89 -11.17 -5.87 5.52
CA THR A 89 -10.84 -4.85 6.53
C THR A 89 -9.32 -4.77 6.67
N PRO A 90 -8.62 -4.33 5.60
CA PRO A 90 -7.17 -4.41 5.54
C PRO A 90 -6.54 -3.52 6.63
N ASN A 91 -5.72 -4.11 7.48
CA ASN A 91 -5.20 -3.47 8.70
C ASN A 91 -3.67 -3.54 8.81
N SER A 92 -3.03 -4.15 7.83
CA SER A 92 -1.63 -4.55 7.91
C SER A 92 -0.74 -3.51 7.21
N TYR A 93 0.39 -3.19 7.82
CA TYR A 93 1.46 -2.45 7.17
C TYR A 93 1.99 -3.20 5.94
N GLY A 94 2.52 -2.46 4.96
CA GLY A 94 3.38 -3.01 3.93
C GLY A 94 4.73 -3.44 4.51
N SER A 95 5.43 -4.29 3.77
CA SER A 95 6.76 -4.79 4.13
C SER A 95 7.87 -4.00 3.44
N LYS A 96 9.05 -4.04 4.06
CA LYS A 96 10.25 -3.49 3.43
C LYS A 96 10.78 -4.37 2.30
N GLY A 97 11.46 -3.75 1.34
CA GLY A 97 12.31 -4.46 0.39
C GLY A 97 13.59 -4.99 1.03
N GLY A 98 14.22 -5.96 0.37
CA GLY A 98 15.53 -6.49 0.74
C GLY A 98 16.68 -5.58 0.34
N SER A 99 17.84 -5.78 0.97
CA SER A 99 19.09 -5.07 0.66
C SER A 99 20.01 -5.94 -0.20
N THR A 100 21.00 -5.34 -0.86
CA THR A 100 22.13 -6.06 -1.47
C THR A 100 23.36 -6.16 -0.56
N SER A 101 23.27 -5.68 0.68
CA SER A 101 24.36 -5.65 1.65
C SER A 101 23.87 -6.05 3.04
N VAL A 102 24.74 -6.76 3.79
CA VAL A 102 24.53 -7.07 5.22
C VAL A 102 24.91 -5.92 6.14
N GLU A 103 25.74 -4.98 5.66
CA GLU A 103 26.28 -3.87 6.47
C GLU A 103 25.35 -2.65 6.47
N LYS A 104 24.60 -2.46 5.37
CA LYS A 104 23.69 -1.33 5.19
C LYS A 104 22.37 -1.78 4.58
N ASP A 105 21.28 -1.29 5.16
CA ASP A 105 19.94 -1.48 4.59
C ASP A 105 19.68 -0.45 3.49
N TYR A 106 19.41 -0.94 2.28
CA TYR A 106 19.01 -0.14 1.11
C TYR A 106 17.55 -0.40 0.72
N GLY A 107 16.84 -1.29 1.42
CA GLY A 107 15.46 -1.63 1.11
C GLY A 107 14.51 -0.44 1.27
N GLY A 108 13.58 -0.28 0.34
CA GLY A 108 12.51 0.68 0.48
C GLY A 108 11.57 0.30 1.63
N GLY A 109 11.11 1.27 2.43
CA GLY A 109 10.14 1.05 3.50
C GLY A 109 8.77 0.64 2.97
N GLY A 110 7.99 -0.12 3.74
CA GLY A 110 6.62 -0.48 3.36
C GLY A 110 5.64 0.70 3.47
N GLY A 111 4.50 0.62 2.79
CA GLY A 111 3.41 1.59 2.92
C GLY A 111 2.63 1.44 4.23
N GLY A 112 2.14 2.54 4.77
CA GLY A 112 1.41 2.59 6.03
C GLY A 112 -0.05 2.10 5.96
N VAL A 113 -0.85 2.49 6.97
CA VAL A 113 -2.26 2.13 7.06
C VAL A 113 -3.13 3.39 7.08
N VAL A 114 -4.18 3.42 6.25
CA VAL A 114 -5.18 4.49 6.26
C VAL A 114 -6.58 3.93 6.41
N TRP A 115 -7.28 4.35 7.45
CA TRP A 115 -8.67 4.02 7.72
C TRP A 115 -9.53 5.27 7.78
N LEU A 116 -10.58 5.34 6.95
CA LEU A 116 -11.58 6.39 6.98
C LEU A 116 -12.96 5.77 7.22
N PHE A 117 -13.59 6.16 8.33
CA PHE A 117 -14.94 5.74 8.72
C PHE A 117 -15.86 6.97 8.78
N ALA A 118 -16.88 7.01 7.94
CA ALA A 118 -17.84 8.11 7.95
C ALA A 118 -19.25 7.66 7.57
N ASP A 119 -20.24 8.53 7.71
CA ASP A 119 -21.51 8.34 7.01
C ASP A 119 -21.35 8.86 5.56
N GLU A 120 -20.71 10.01 5.37
CA GLU A 120 -20.36 10.57 4.06
C GLU A 120 -18.86 10.83 3.91
N ILE A 121 -18.29 10.40 2.78
CA ILE A 121 -16.92 10.74 2.36
C ILE A 121 -16.97 11.55 1.06
N VAL A 122 -16.42 12.77 1.11
CA VAL A 122 -16.13 13.58 -0.09
C VAL A 122 -14.64 13.48 -0.41
N MET A 123 -14.30 12.72 -1.45
CA MET A 123 -12.93 12.38 -1.85
C MET A 123 -12.49 13.18 -3.08
N ASN A 124 -12.03 14.42 -2.89
CA ASN A 124 -11.42 15.23 -3.96
C ASN A 124 -9.88 15.32 -3.83
N GLY A 125 -9.35 14.91 -2.68
CA GLY A 125 -7.92 14.87 -2.40
C GLY A 125 -7.28 13.52 -2.77
N THR A 126 -6.16 13.22 -2.12
CA THR A 126 -5.38 11.99 -2.34
C THR A 126 -5.17 11.23 -1.03
N VAL A 127 -5.35 9.91 -1.06
CA VAL A 127 -4.98 8.99 0.02
C VAL A 127 -3.90 8.03 -0.49
N ILE A 128 -2.76 7.99 0.21
CA ILE A 128 -1.57 7.26 -0.24
C ILE A 128 -1.06 6.33 0.87
N ALA A 129 -0.84 5.07 0.51
CA ALA A 129 -0.16 4.04 1.28
C ALA A 129 0.86 3.31 0.41
N ASP A 130 1.64 4.05 -0.36
CA ASP A 130 2.61 3.49 -1.30
C ASP A 130 3.88 2.97 -0.57
N GLY A 131 4.54 1.99 -1.17
CA GLY A 131 5.85 1.54 -0.74
C GLY A 131 6.96 2.51 -1.16
N GLY A 132 8.02 2.56 -0.37
CA GLY A 132 9.21 3.37 -0.62
C GLY A 132 10.15 2.76 -1.66
N ASN A 133 10.97 3.61 -2.29
CA ASN A 133 11.93 3.19 -3.29
C ASN A 133 13.25 2.69 -2.64
N GLY A 134 13.77 1.54 -3.07
CA GLY A 134 15.06 0.97 -2.63
C GLY A 134 16.27 1.31 -3.52
N GLY A 135 16.06 2.03 -4.63
CA GLY A 135 17.13 2.45 -5.55
C GLY A 135 17.81 1.26 -6.25
N THR A 136 19.08 1.40 -6.64
CA THR A 136 19.80 0.34 -7.39
C THR A 136 20.40 -0.76 -6.51
N LYS A 137 20.38 -0.59 -5.18
CA LYS A 137 21.04 -1.48 -4.20
C LYS A 137 20.06 -2.13 -3.23
N GLY A 138 18.76 -1.90 -3.39
CA GLY A 138 17.72 -2.52 -2.58
C GLY A 138 16.42 -2.64 -3.36
N GLY A 139 15.55 -3.55 -2.93
CA GLY A 139 14.23 -3.70 -3.50
C GLY A 139 13.27 -2.63 -3.00
N GLY A 140 12.21 -2.37 -3.77
CA GLY A 140 11.12 -1.51 -3.36
C GLY A 140 10.31 -2.12 -2.22
N GLY A 141 9.84 -1.29 -1.30
CA GLY A 141 8.87 -1.71 -0.28
C GLY A 141 7.50 -1.97 -0.90
N SER A 142 6.69 -2.82 -0.27
CA SER A 142 5.32 -3.06 -0.75
C SER A 142 4.37 -1.95 -0.32
N GLY A 143 3.26 -1.81 -1.04
CA GLY A 143 2.16 -0.94 -0.64
C GLY A 143 1.52 -1.40 0.67
N GLY A 144 0.86 -0.48 1.38
CA GLY A 144 0.23 -0.68 2.68
C GLY A 144 -1.25 -1.06 2.59
N SER A 145 -2.03 -0.65 3.58
CA SER A 145 -3.48 -0.93 3.66
C SER A 145 -4.30 0.35 3.64
N ILE A 146 -5.35 0.38 2.81
CA ILE A 146 -6.35 1.44 2.82
C ILE A 146 -7.73 0.81 3.02
N TYR A 147 -8.45 1.26 4.03
CA TYR A 147 -9.83 0.85 4.29
C TYR A 147 -10.74 2.06 4.41
N LEU A 148 -11.70 2.16 3.50
CA LEU A 148 -12.73 3.18 3.52
C LEU A 148 -14.07 2.51 3.82
N LYS A 149 -14.81 3.06 4.77
CA LYS A 149 -16.17 2.62 5.05
C LYS A 149 -17.10 3.82 5.20
N ALA A 150 -18.16 3.87 4.38
CA ALA A 150 -19.15 4.91 4.45
C ALA A 150 -20.56 4.50 4.00
N ALA A 151 -21.59 5.28 4.35
CA ALA A 151 -22.89 5.12 3.72
C ALA A 151 -22.87 5.67 2.29
N THR A 152 -22.22 6.82 2.09
CA THR A 152 -22.04 7.46 0.79
C THR A 152 -20.59 7.89 0.55
N MET A 153 -20.14 7.77 -0.69
CA MET A 153 -18.85 8.29 -1.15
C MET A 153 -19.03 9.00 -2.50
N GLN A 154 -18.45 10.20 -2.62
CA GLN A 154 -18.50 11.03 -3.82
C GLN A 154 -17.18 11.79 -4.03
N GLY A 155 -16.90 12.22 -5.26
CA GLY A 155 -15.68 12.92 -5.63
C GLY A 155 -14.85 12.20 -6.70
N GLY A 156 -13.73 12.80 -7.10
CA GLY A 156 -12.85 12.31 -8.18
C GLY A 156 -11.37 12.28 -7.80
N GLY A 157 -11.09 12.11 -6.51
CA GLY A 157 -9.74 12.06 -5.96
C GLY A 157 -8.97 10.80 -6.34
N LYS A 158 -7.84 10.59 -5.66
CA LYS A 158 -6.94 9.45 -5.91
C LYS A 158 -6.71 8.62 -4.65
N ILE A 159 -6.75 7.29 -4.80
CA ILE A 159 -6.36 6.34 -3.76
C ILE A 159 -5.24 5.44 -4.31
N SER A 160 -4.14 5.32 -3.58
CA SER A 160 -2.93 4.62 -4.03
C SER A 160 -2.34 3.75 -2.93
N ALA A 161 -2.09 2.48 -3.24
CA ALA A 161 -1.35 1.55 -2.38
C ALA A 161 -0.37 0.74 -3.24
N CYS A 162 0.46 1.42 -4.02
CA CYS A 162 1.37 0.81 -4.98
C CYS A 162 2.71 0.41 -4.35
N GLY A 163 3.36 -0.59 -4.91
CA GLY A 163 4.71 -0.98 -4.50
C GLY A 163 5.79 -0.01 -5.01
N GLY A 164 6.83 0.18 -4.21
CA GLY A 164 7.96 1.04 -4.54
C GLY A 164 8.87 0.45 -5.62
N ASN A 165 9.72 1.31 -6.20
CA ASN A 165 10.74 0.94 -7.18
C ASN A 165 12.04 0.50 -6.48
N GLY A 166 12.81 -0.37 -7.10
CA GLY A 166 14.12 -0.73 -6.60
C GLY A 166 14.85 -1.59 -7.62
N LEU A 167 15.93 -2.24 -7.18
CA LEU A 167 16.58 -3.30 -7.94
C LEU A 167 15.54 -4.35 -8.35
N SER A 168 14.67 -4.70 -7.40
CA SER A 168 13.42 -5.42 -7.66
C SER A 168 12.23 -4.59 -7.16
N GLY A 169 11.10 -4.64 -7.87
CA GLY A 169 9.88 -3.89 -7.52
C GLY A 169 9.12 -4.49 -6.33
N GLY A 170 8.56 -3.62 -5.48
CA GLY A 170 7.67 -4.04 -4.39
C GLY A 170 6.29 -4.47 -4.90
N GLY A 171 5.66 -5.36 -4.13
CA GLY A 171 4.28 -5.78 -4.33
C GLY A 171 3.28 -4.66 -4.02
N GLY A 172 2.10 -4.71 -4.65
CA GLY A 172 1.01 -3.80 -4.28
C GLY A 172 0.50 -4.04 -2.85
N GLY A 173 -0.20 -3.05 -2.32
CA GLY A 173 -0.90 -3.11 -1.03
C GLY A 173 -2.33 -3.63 -1.17
N ARG A 174 -3.15 -3.37 -0.15
CA ARG A 174 -4.56 -3.78 -0.09
C ARG A 174 -5.45 -2.55 0.05
N VAL A 175 -6.51 -2.49 -0.76
CA VAL A 175 -7.51 -1.42 -0.69
C VAL A 175 -8.89 -2.07 -0.59
N SER A 176 -9.66 -1.68 0.42
CA SER A 176 -11.06 -2.07 0.61
C SER A 176 -11.93 -0.82 0.75
N ILE A 177 -13.07 -0.84 0.08
CA ILE A 177 -14.03 0.27 0.05
C ILE A 177 -15.40 -0.34 0.27
N ASP A 178 -15.95 -0.08 1.46
CA ASP A 178 -17.23 -0.59 1.95
C ASP A 178 -18.23 0.57 1.95
N VAL A 179 -18.92 0.78 0.83
CA VAL A 179 -19.85 1.91 0.63
C VAL A 179 -21.20 1.44 0.11
N PHE A 180 -22.27 1.84 0.78
CA PHE A 180 -23.65 1.40 0.47
C PHE A 180 -24.23 2.09 -0.78
N SER A 181 -23.94 3.37 -1.00
CA SER A 181 -24.38 4.12 -2.20
C SER A 181 -23.22 4.91 -2.78
N ARG A 182 -22.92 4.65 -4.07
CA ARG A 182 -21.70 5.13 -4.72
C ARG A 182 -22.04 6.02 -5.92
N HIS A 183 -21.60 7.28 -5.85
CA HIS A 183 -21.69 8.28 -6.91
C HIS A 183 -20.32 9.01 -7.05
N ASP A 184 -19.25 8.25 -7.30
CA ASP A 184 -17.88 8.78 -7.43
C ASP A 184 -17.20 8.38 -8.75
N ASP A 185 -16.27 9.23 -9.20
CA ASP A 185 -15.34 9.02 -10.32
C ASP A 185 -13.91 8.77 -9.81
N THR A 186 -13.77 8.16 -8.63
CA THR A 186 -12.48 8.05 -7.95
C THR A 186 -11.54 7.09 -8.69
N HIS A 187 -10.27 7.48 -8.86
CA HIS A 187 -9.26 6.63 -9.48
C HIS A 187 -8.50 5.78 -8.45
N PHE A 188 -8.48 4.46 -8.65
CA PHE A 188 -7.77 3.50 -7.80
C PHE A 188 -6.50 3.00 -8.47
N PHE A 189 -5.37 3.14 -7.78
CA PHE A 189 -4.10 2.59 -8.19
C PHE A 189 -3.64 1.57 -7.14
N VAL A 190 -3.78 0.29 -7.48
CA VAL A 190 -3.34 -0.82 -6.64
C VAL A 190 -2.58 -1.79 -7.53
N HIS A 191 -1.31 -1.49 -7.76
CA HIS A 191 -0.45 -2.33 -8.58
C HIS A 191 0.93 -2.47 -7.95
N GLY A 192 1.59 -3.58 -8.25
CA GLY A 192 3.03 -3.67 -8.08
C GLY A 192 3.76 -2.84 -9.15
N ASN A 193 5.08 -2.76 -9.05
CA ASN A 193 5.89 -2.13 -10.10
C ASN A 193 5.91 -3.00 -11.40
N PRO A 194 6.09 -2.46 -12.62
CA PRO A 194 6.04 -3.22 -13.88
C PRO A 194 7.06 -4.35 -14.01
N ILE A 195 7.97 -4.49 -13.06
CA ILE A 195 8.97 -5.56 -12.98
C ILE A 195 8.36 -6.89 -12.46
N ARG A 196 7.10 -7.19 -12.82
CA ARG A 196 6.33 -8.43 -12.52
C ARG A 196 5.85 -8.62 -11.08
N ALA A 197 5.27 -7.61 -10.44
CA ALA A 197 4.51 -7.81 -9.21
C ALA A 197 3.00 -7.96 -9.50
N SER A 198 2.39 -9.05 -9.03
CA SER A 198 0.95 -9.32 -9.18
C SER A 198 0.14 -8.47 -8.19
N SER A 199 -1.03 -7.98 -8.61
CA SER A 199 -1.89 -7.11 -7.81
C SER A 199 -3.29 -7.70 -7.68
N TRP A 200 -3.81 -7.78 -6.45
CA TRP A 200 -5.19 -8.17 -6.18
C TRP A 200 -5.97 -6.96 -5.65
N ILE A 201 -6.94 -6.49 -6.43
CA ILE A 201 -7.98 -5.57 -5.97
C ILE A 201 -9.14 -6.42 -5.46
N VAL A 202 -9.49 -6.29 -4.18
CA VAL A 202 -10.77 -6.77 -3.66
C VAL A 202 -11.66 -5.55 -3.47
N ALA A 203 -12.33 -5.16 -4.56
CA ALA A 203 -13.50 -4.29 -4.47
C ALA A 203 -14.70 -5.19 -4.12
N LEU A 204 -15.02 -5.31 -2.83
CA LEU A 204 -16.26 -5.95 -2.40
C LEU A 204 -17.38 -4.92 -2.46
N LEU A 205 -18.14 -4.98 -3.55
CA LEU A 205 -19.42 -4.29 -3.68
C LEU A 205 -20.47 -5.16 -2.98
N PHE A 206 -21.11 -4.63 -1.94
CA PHE A 206 -22.34 -5.19 -1.36
C PHE A 206 -23.44 -4.15 -1.43
#